data_AF-A0A3A1XDH0-F1
#
_entry.id   AF-A0A3A1XDH0-F1
#
_cell.length_a   1.000
_cell.length_b   1.000
_cell.length_c   1.000
_cell.angle_alpha   90.00
_cell.angle_beta   90.00
_cell.angle_gamma   90.00
#
_symmetry.space_group_name_H-M   'P 1'
#
loop_
_entity.id
_entity.type
_entity.pdbx_description
1 polymer ?
#
loop_
_entity_poly.entity_id
_entity_poly.type
_entity_poly.pdbx_seq_one_letter_code
_entity_poly.pdbx_strand_id
1 'polypeptide(L)'
;MLCELGVVKDRDVRMRERHLDEGAHHEHIISMLYDKDGKLAVLRVVNLKTFAKLSRDYPKKMQEKGWSVDELKAYDPEAVKGVTDDEKRAYKEEYIQNKQTKRHGLSANEYAAMKEAEKMNELRHALEDENQRLVDEVNEKIGDLEDAQDVDSAPSGLA
;
A
#
# COMPACT_ATOMS: atom_id res chain seq x y z
N MET A 1 -7.04 0.71 -21.44
CA MET A 1 -6.65 2.03 -20.90
C MET A 1 -5.22 2.46 -21.26
N LEU A 2 -4.15 1.84 -20.73
CA LEU A 2 -2.78 2.31 -21.02
C LEU A 2 -2.40 2.29 -22.51
N CYS A 3 -2.90 1.30 -23.25
CA CYS A 3 -2.70 1.22 -24.70
C CYS A 3 -3.51 2.24 -25.49
N GLU A 4 -4.74 2.52 -25.07
CA GLU A 4 -5.59 3.55 -25.67
C GLU A 4 -5.00 4.96 -25.48
N LEU A 5 -4.33 5.19 -24.34
CA LEU A 5 -3.58 6.41 -24.08
C LEU A 5 -2.24 6.49 -24.84
N GLY A 6 -1.88 5.44 -25.58
CA GLY A 6 -0.62 5.35 -26.32
C GLY A 6 0.63 5.35 -25.43
N VAL A 7 0.49 5.04 -24.14
CA VAL A 7 1.61 4.93 -23.21
C VAL A 7 2.35 3.62 -23.45
N VAL A 8 1.60 2.57 -23.75
CA VAL A 8 2.09 1.25 -24.12
C VAL A 8 1.52 0.89 -25.48
N LYS A 9 2.32 0.34 -26.40
CA LYS A 9 1.77 -0.15 -27.67
C LYS A 9 1.25 -1.56 -27.48
N ASP A 10 0.06 -1.85 -27.97
CA ASP A 10 -0.59 -3.15 -27.75
C ASP A 10 0.26 -4.32 -28.28
N ARG A 11 0.88 -4.15 -29.45
CA ARG A 11 1.82 -5.13 -30.04
C ARG A 11 3.06 -5.45 -29.19
N ASP A 12 3.40 -4.57 -28.25
CA ASP A 12 4.60 -4.72 -27.42
C ASP A 12 4.25 -5.31 -26.03
N VAL A 13 2.95 -5.49 -25.73
CA VAL A 13 2.47 -6.15 -24.52
C VAL A 13 2.77 -7.65 -24.62
N ARG A 14 3.36 -8.20 -23.55
CA ARG A 14 3.71 -9.62 -23.42
C ARG A 14 2.74 -10.37 -22.53
N MET A 15 2.16 -9.69 -21.55
CA MET A 15 1.24 -10.30 -20.60
C MET A 15 0.29 -9.25 -20.03
N ARG A 16 -0.93 -9.69 -19.75
CA ARG A 16 -1.92 -8.99 -18.94
C ARG A 16 -2.51 -9.97 -17.95
N GLU A 17 -2.56 -9.60 -16.69
CA GLU A 17 -3.11 -10.41 -15.63
C GLU A 17 -3.97 -9.53 -14.72
N ARG A 18 -5.12 -10.02 -14.29
CA ARG A 18 -6.06 -9.29 -13.43
C ARG A 18 -6.21 -10.03 -12.12
N HIS A 19 -5.84 -9.37 -11.03
CA HIS A 19 -5.96 -9.92 -9.68
C HIS A 19 -7.21 -9.34 -9.04
N LEU A 20 -8.02 -10.23 -8.47
CA LEU A 20 -9.27 -9.92 -7.76
C LEU A 20 -9.23 -10.40 -6.30
N ASP A 21 -8.16 -11.07 -5.91
CA ASP A 21 -7.93 -11.79 -4.65
C ASP A 21 -6.99 -11.05 -3.70
N GLU A 22 -6.53 -9.86 -4.08
CA GLU A 22 -5.70 -8.98 -3.26
C GLU A 22 -6.52 -7.82 -2.67
N GLY A 23 -5.87 -6.95 -1.87
CA GLY A 23 -6.53 -5.85 -1.17
C GLY A 23 -7.27 -4.83 -2.04
N ALA A 24 -7.04 -4.84 -3.35
CA ALA A 24 -7.86 -4.14 -4.34
C ALA A 24 -7.79 -4.86 -5.69
N HIS A 25 -8.87 -4.78 -6.47
CA HIS A 25 -8.86 -5.27 -7.84
C HIS A 25 -7.88 -4.45 -8.69
N HIS A 26 -6.94 -5.12 -9.36
CA HIS A 26 -5.95 -4.45 -10.19
C HIS A 26 -5.49 -5.32 -11.37
N GLU A 27 -4.82 -4.68 -12.33
CA GLU A 27 -4.29 -5.33 -13.54
C GLU A 27 -2.76 -5.12 -13.59
N HIS A 28 -2.02 -6.20 -13.78
CA HIS A 28 -0.60 -6.18 -14.13
C HIS A 28 -0.47 -6.25 -15.65
N ILE A 29 0.34 -5.35 -16.22
CA ILE A 29 0.65 -5.34 -17.66
C ILE A 29 2.16 -5.39 -17.81
N ILE A 30 2.66 -6.45 -18.44
CA ILE A 30 4.08 -6.57 -18.81
C ILE A 30 4.20 -6.20 -20.27
N SER A 31 5.00 -5.17 -20.57
CA SER A 31 5.27 -4.73 -21.94
C SER A 31 6.74 -4.47 -22.15
N MET A 32 7.21 -4.79 -23.36
CA MET A 32 8.51 -4.33 -23.84
C MET A 32 8.37 -2.88 -24.30
N LEU A 33 9.34 -2.02 -23.97
CA LEU A 33 9.26 -0.60 -24.31
C LEU A 33 10.41 -0.21 -25.22
N TYR A 34 10.07 0.02 -26.49
CA TYR A 34 11.00 0.42 -27.53
C TYR A 34 10.92 1.93 -27.77
N ASP A 35 12.07 2.55 -28.01
CA ASP A 35 12.12 3.93 -28.50
C ASP A 35 11.63 4.03 -29.96
N LYS A 36 11.69 5.25 -30.51
CA LYS A 36 11.32 5.54 -31.90
C LYS A 36 12.19 4.80 -32.93
N ASP A 37 13.40 4.40 -32.55
CA ASP A 37 14.37 3.73 -33.40
C ASP A 37 14.27 2.20 -33.26
N GLY A 38 13.28 1.71 -32.50
CA GLY A 38 13.04 0.27 -32.29
C GLY A 38 13.96 -0.37 -31.26
N LYS A 39 14.74 0.42 -30.51
CA LYS A 39 15.65 -0.10 -29.48
C LYS A 39 14.94 -0.18 -28.14
N LEU A 40 15.19 -1.26 -27.39
CA LEU A 40 14.65 -1.43 -26.05
C LEU A 40 15.21 -0.32 -25.14
N ALA A 41 14.35 0.58 -24.65
CA ALA A 41 14.77 1.81 -23.99
C ALA A 41 13.72 2.31 -22.99
N VAL A 42 13.50 1.53 -21.92
CA VAL A 42 12.48 1.79 -20.88
C VAL A 42 12.54 3.22 -20.34
N LEU A 43 13.72 3.70 -19.94
CA LEU A 43 13.88 5.05 -19.34
C LEU A 43 13.57 6.21 -20.30
N ARG A 44 13.65 5.97 -21.61
CA ARG A 44 13.28 6.98 -22.62
C ARG A 44 11.78 7.03 -22.81
N VAL A 45 11.09 5.90 -22.64
CA VAL A 45 9.65 5.76 -22.84
C VAL A 45 8.87 6.06 -21.55
N VAL A 46 9.33 5.58 -20.39
CA VAL A 46 8.76 5.84 -19.07
C VAL A 46 9.60 6.90 -18.38
N ASN A 47 9.16 8.14 -18.51
CA ASN A 47 9.81 9.30 -17.91
C ASN A 47 8.74 10.22 -17.29
N LEU A 48 9.18 11.33 -16.71
CA LEU A 48 8.30 12.28 -16.03
C LEU A 48 7.15 12.79 -16.92
N LYS A 49 7.38 12.96 -18.24
CA LYS A 49 6.33 13.38 -19.18
C LYS A 49 5.26 12.30 -19.35
N THR A 50 5.67 11.04 -19.35
CA THR A 50 4.76 9.89 -19.43
C THR A 50 3.88 9.81 -18.18
N PHE A 51 4.46 9.99 -16.99
CA PHE A 51 3.70 10.05 -15.74
C PHE A 51 2.75 11.25 -15.71
N ALA A 52 3.20 12.44 -16.12
CA ALA A 52 2.34 13.62 -16.20
C ALA A 52 1.16 13.41 -17.14
N LYS A 53 1.39 12.80 -18.31
CA LYS A 53 0.34 12.42 -19.27
C LYS A 53 -0.65 11.44 -18.65
N LEU A 54 -0.16 10.38 -17.98
CA LEU A 54 -1.02 9.40 -17.31
C LEU A 54 -1.89 10.07 -16.25
N SER A 55 -1.31 10.86 -15.34
CA SER A 55 -2.07 11.51 -14.27
C SER A 55 -3.14 12.47 -14.82
N ARG A 56 -2.90 13.13 -15.96
CA ARG A 56 -3.85 14.05 -16.58
C ARG A 56 -4.94 13.34 -17.40
N ASP A 57 -4.54 12.38 -18.25
CA ASP A 57 -5.42 11.82 -19.28
C ASP A 57 -6.13 10.55 -18.82
N TYR A 58 -5.55 9.78 -17.89
CA TYR A 58 -6.12 8.53 -17.42
C TYR A 58 -7.44 8.72 -16.66
N PRO A 59 -7.55 9.63 -15.67
CA PRO A 59 -8.83 9.85 -14.97
C PRO A 59 -9.93 10.33 -15.91
N LYS A 60 -9.61 11.24 -16.84
CA LYS A 60 -10.56 11.74 -17.85
C LYS A 60 -11.12 10.61 -18.72
N LYS A 61 -10.24 9.73 -19.22
CA LYS A 61 -10.67 8.57 -20.02
C LYS A 61 -11.49 7.57 -19.21
N MET A 62 -11.24 7.44 -17.90
CA MET A 62 -12.05 6.59 -17.04
C MET A 62 -13.44 7.21 -16.82
N GLN A 63 -13.52 8.52 -16.59
CA GLN A 63 -14.80 9.25 -16.47
C GLN A 63 -15.62 9.18 -17.77
N GLU A 64 -15.00 9.34 -18.94
CA GLU A 64 -15.64 9.15 -20.25
C GLU A 64 -16.26 7.76 -20.40
N LYS A 65 -15.69 6.75 -19.75
CA LYS A 65 -16.21 5.37 -19.72
C LYS A 65 -17.23 5.12 -18.60
N GLY A 66 -17.63 6.16 -17.87
CA GLY A 66 -18.63 6.10 -16.80
C GLY A 66 -18.08 5.73 -15.43
N TRP A 67 -16.75 5.68 -15.24
CA TRP A 67 -16.16 5.38 -13.94
C TRP A 67 -16.12 6.64 -13.07
N SER A 68 -16.58 6.53 -11.83
CA SER A 68 -16.49 7.60 -10.84
C SER A 68 -15.07 7.66 -10.26
N VAL A 69 -14.18 8.38 -10.93
CA VAL A 69 -12.80 8.61 -10.49
C VAL A 69 -12.54 10.10 -10.38
N ASP A 70 -11.89 10.52 -9.29
CA ASP A 70 -11.52 11.92 -9.10
C ASP A 70 -10.47 12.36 -10.12
N GLU A 71 -10.53 13.63 -10.53
CA GLU A 71 -9.45 14.22 -11.33
C GLU A 71 -8.18 14.30 -10.48
N LEU A 72 -7.10 13.70 -10.97
CA LEU A 72 -5.78 13.97 -10.41
C LEU A 72 -5.38 15.40 -10.80
N LYS A 73 -5.15 16.25 -9.79
CA LYS A 73 -4.47 17.55 -9.95
C LYS A 73 -3.01 17.34 -10.36
N ALA A 74 -2.80 16.95 -11.61
CA ALA A 74 -1.48 16.91 -12.21
C ALA A 74 -1.02 18.34 -12.51
N TYR A 75 0.29 18.59 -12.41
CA TYR A 75 0.91 19.85 -12.80
C TYR A 75 0.58 20.17 -14.27
N ASP A 76 -0.17 21.24 -14.51
CA ASP A 76 -0.54 21.73 -15.84
C ASP A 76 0.43 22.86 -16.28
N PRO A 77 1.37 22.60 -17.20
CA PRO A 77 2.32 23.60 -17.65
C PRO A 77 1.69 24.76 -18.44
N GLU A 78 0.49 24.61 -19.02
CA GLU A 78 -0.20 25.71 -19.72
C GLU A 78 -0.87 26.67 -18.73
N ALA A 79 -1.39 26.18 -17.60
CA ALA A 79 -1.89 27.01 -16.50
C ALA A 79 -0.78 27.85 -15.82
N VAL A 80 0.49 27.43 -15.95
CA VAL A 80 1.67 28.08 -15.35
C VAL A 80 2.38 29.03 -16.34
N LYS A 81 1.86 29.15 -17.57
CA LYS A 81 2.49 29.90 -18.67
C LYS A 81 2.34 31.42 -18.54
N GLY A 82 1.37 31.90 -17.75
CA GLY A 82 1.18 33.31 -17.40
C GLY A 82 1.58 33.68 -15.96
N VAL A 83 2.04 32.70 -15.19
CA VAL A 83 2.46 32.90 -13.80
C VAL A 83 3.82 33.59 -13.83
N THR A 84 3.90 34.77 -13.22
CA THR A 84 5.15 35.54 -13.15
C THR A 84 6.21 34.73 -12.40
N ASP A 85 7.50 34.97 -12.69
CA ASP A 85 8.58 34.17 -12.08
C ASP A 85 8.59 34.22 -10.55
N ASP A 86 8.04 35.29 -9.96
CA ASP A 86 7.85 35.43 -8.51
C ASP A 86 6.76 34.49 -7.96
N GLU A 87 5.64 34.31 -8.66
CA GLU A 87 4.58 33.38 -8.28
C GLU A 87 5.01 31.91 -8.47
N LYS A 88 5.85 31.62 -9.47
CA LYS A 88 6.46 30.28 -9.63
C LYS A 88 7.44 29.98 -8.51
N ARG A 89 8.18 30.97 -8.01
CA ARG A 89 9.09 30.83 -6.86
C ARG A 89 8.30 30.57 -5.58
N ALA A 90 7.24 31.35 -5.34
CA ALA A 90 6.35 31.17 -4.19
C ALA A 90 5.68 29.77 -4.19
N TYR A 91 5.16 29.32 -5.33
CA TYR A 91 4.58 27.97 -5.46
C TYR A 91 5.61 26.85 -5.24
N LYS A 92 6.84 27.02 -5.73
CA LYS A 92 7.93 26.06 -5.46
C LYS A 92 8.31 26.04 -3.98
N GLU A 93 8.39 27.19 -3.33
CA GLU A 93 8.69 27.30 -1.90
C GLU A 93 7.60 26.69 -1.05
N GLU A 94 6.33 26.96 -1.34
CA GLU A 94 5.18 26.33 -0.69
C GLU A 94 5.21 24.81 -0.89
N TYR A 95 5.49 24.33 -2.10
CA TYR A 95 5.57 22.89 -2.38
C TYR A 95 6.76 22.23 -1.67
N ILE A 96 7.93 22.89 -1.58
CA ILE A 96 9.09 22.40 -0.83
C ILE A 96 8.78 22.35 0.66
N GLN A 97 8.16 23.39 1.22
CA GLN A 97 7.72 23.39 2.62
C GLN A 97 6.68 22.30 2.86
N ASN A 98 5.69 22.16 1.98
CA ASN A 98 4.65 21.14 2.12
C ASN A 98 5.23 19.71 1.98
N LYS A 99 6.29 19.53 1.19
CA LYS A 99 7.03 18.27 1.11
C LYS A 99 7.89 18.03 2.35
N GLN A 100 8.41 19.08 2.98
CA GLN A 100 9.13 18.99 4.26
C GLN A 100 8.19 18.72 5.43
N THR A 101 6.96 19.25 5.42
CA THR A 101 5.95 19.02 6.45
C THR A 101 5.23 17.67 6.29
N LYS A 102 4.99 17.22 5.04
CA LYS A 102 4.37 15.90 4.76
C LYS A 102 5.35 14.74 4.77
N ARG A 103 6.64 14.98 4.61
CA ARG A 103 7.65 14.00 5.04
C ARG A 103 7.58 13.99 6.56
N HIS A 104 7.21 12.86 7.14
CA HIS A 104 7.14 12.62 8.58
C HIS A 104 8.50 12.75 9.31
N GLY A 105 9.48 13.47 8.76
CA GLY A 105 10.90 13.42 9.13
C GLY A 105 11.58 12.10 8.73
N LEU A 106 10.80 11.05 8.48
CA LEU A 106 11.28 9.70 8.22
C LEU A 106 11.51 9.47 6.72
N SER A 107 12.69 8.96 6.38
CA SER A 107 13.00 8.34 5.10
C SER A 107 12.11 7.12 4.85
N ALA A 108 12.01 6.68 3.59
CA ALA A 108 11.20 5.51 3.23
C ALA A 108 11.57 4.26 4.04
N ASN A 109 12.87 4.09 4.34
CA ASN A 109 13.37 3.00 5.16
C ASN A 109 12.96 3.15 6.63
N GLU A 110 12.99 4.36 7.17
CA GLU A 110 12.57 4.64 8.55
C GLU A 110 11.06 4.47 8.75
N TYR A 111 10.26 4.84 7.74
CA TYR A 111 8.81 4.58 7.76
C TYR A 111 8.49 3.07 7.68
N ALA A 112 9.20 2.33 6.82
CA ALA A 112 9.05 0.88 6.73
C ALA A 112 9.43 0.20 8.04
N ALA A 113 10.56 0.59 8.65
CA ALA A 113 11.00 0.06 9.94
C ALA A 113 10.01 0.38 11.07
N MET A 114 9.43 1.58 11.09
CA MET A 114 8.38 1.94 12.06
C MET A 114 7.15 1.05 11.90
N LYS A 115 6.68 0.82 10.67
CA LYS A 115 5.52 -0.05 10.41
C LYS A 115 5.80 -1.52 10.74
N GLU A 116 7.03 -1.99 10.51
CA GLU A 116 7.45 -3.32 10.89
C GLU A 116 7.52 -3.49 12.41
N ALA A 117 8.03 -2.48 13.14
CA ALA A 117 8.05 -2.46 14.59
C ALA A 117 6.63 -2.43 15.20
N GLU A 118 5.71 -1.67 14.62
CA GLU A 118 4.30 -1.64 15.03
C GLU A 118 3.65 -3.02 14.89
N LYS A 119 3.84 -3.67 13.73
CA LYS A 119 3.33 -5.02 13.47
C LYS A 119 3.92 -6.07 14.42
N MET A 120 5.21 -5.96 14.73
CA MET A 120 5.86 -6.84 15.71
C MET A 120 5.32 -6.63 17.13
N ASN A 121 5.01 -5.39 17.51
CA ASN A 121 4.43 -5.11 18.82
C ASN A 121 2.97 -5.60 18.93
N GLU A 122 2.17 -5.45 17.87
CA GLU A 122 0.83 -6.04 17.79
C GLU A 122 0.89 -7.57 17.93
N LEU A 123 1.81 -8.22 17.22
CA LEU A 123 2.01 -9.66 17.31
C LEU A 123 2.45 -10.10 18.72
N ARG A 124 3.34 -9.33 19.36
CA ARG A 124 3.76 -9.58 20.75
C ARG A 124 2.58 -9.50 21.72
N HIS A 125 1.74 -8.48 21.60
CA HIS A 125 0.55 -8.35 22.44
C HIS A 125 -0.42 -9.51 22.25
N ALA A 126 -0.67 -9.94 21.00
CA ALA A 126 -1.51 -11.11 20.73
C ALA A 126 -0.95 -12.40 21.36
N LEU A 127 0.37 -12.59 21.31
CA LEU A 127 1.04 -13.73 21.95
C LEU A 127 0.99 -13.65 23.48
N GLU A 128 1.09 -12.46 24.07
CA GLU A 128 0.97 -12.25 25.51
C GLU A 128 -0.46 -12.56 25.99
N ASP A 129 -1.48 -12.13 25.27
CA ASP A 129 -2.88 -12.44 25.55
C ASP A 129 -3.16 -13.95 25.45
N GLU A 130 -2.61 -14.62 24.43
CA GLU A 130 -2.76 -16.07 24.26
C GLU A 130 -2.02 -16.86 25.35
N ASN A 131 -0.81 -16.44 25.73
CA ASN A 131 -0.08 -17.04 26.84
C ASN A 131 -0.84 -16.89 28.16
N GLN A 132 -1.43 -15.73 28.44
CA GLN A 132 -2.22 -15.53 29.64
C GLN A 132 -3.43 -16.48 29.66
N ARG A 133 -4.15 -16.59 28.54
CA ARG A 133 -5.27 -17.52 28.41
C ARG A 133 -4.86 -18.98 28.67
N LEU A 134 -3.72 -19.41 28.14
CA LEU A 134 -3.21 -20.76 28.36
C LEU A 134 -2.81 -20.99 29.82
N VAL A 135 -2.22 -20.00 30.48
CA VAL A 135 -1.88 -20.07 31.91
C VAL A 135 -3.15 -20.21 32.76
N ASP A 136 -4.19 -19.44 32.45
CA ASP A 136 -5.47 -19.53 33.15
C ASP A 136 -6.12 -20.91 32.97
N GLU A 137 -6.13 -21.44 31.74
CA GLU A 137 -6.64 -22.79 31.43
C GLU A 137 -5.85 -23.90 32.14
N VAL A 138 -4.53 -23.78 32.23
CA VAL A 138 -3.69 -24.74 32.96
C VAL A 138 -3.98 -24.67 34.46
N ASN A 139 -4.10 -23.48 35.04
CA ASN A 139 -4.41 -23.32 36.45
C ASN A 139 -5.80 -23.87 36.80
N GLU A 140 -6.80 -23.66 35.94
CA GLU A 140 -8.13 -24.26 36.10
C GLU A 140 -8.05 -25.79 36.10
N LYS A 141 -7.36 -26.38 35.12
CA LYS A 141 -7.17 -27.84 35.06
C LYS A 141 -6.39 -28.41 36.23
N ILE A 142 -5.42 -27.67 36.77
CA ILE A 142 -4.68 -28.07 37.98
C ILE A 142 -5.64 -28.07 39.17
N GLY A 143 -6.45 -27.02 39.33
CA GLY A 143 -7.48 -26.96 40.38
C GLY A 143 -8.48 -28.11 40.29
N ASP A 144 -9.00 -28.39 39.09
CA ASP A 144 -9.91 -29.52 38.86
C ASP A 144 -9.28 -30.88 39.22
N LEU A 145 -7.97 -31.04 38.99
CA LEU A 145 -7.22 -32.26 39.34
C LEU A 145 -6.94 -32.36 40.84
N GLU A 146 -6.64 -31.25 41.51
CA GLU A 146 -6.46 -31.18 42.97
C GLU A 146 -7.77 -31.51 43.68
N ASP A 147 -8.89 -30.91 43.26
CA ASP A 147 -10.22 -31.21 43.78
C ASP A 147 -10.58 -32.68 43.56
N ALA A 148 -10.26 -33.26 42.40
CA ALA A 148 -10.49 -34.69 42.11
C ALA A 148 -9.67 -35.65 43.01
N GLN A 149 -8.44 -35.27 43.40
CA GLN A 149 -7.60 -36.07 44.31
C GLN A 149 -8.07 -35.99 45.77
N ASP A 150 -8.66 -34.88 46.18
CA ASP A 150 -9.24 -34.71 47.52
C ASP A 150 -10.54 -35.52 47.69
N VAL A 151 -11.33 -35.75 46.63
CA VAL A 151 -12.53 -36.62 46.70
C VAL A 151 -12.16 -38.10 46.86
N ASP A 152 -11.05 -38.56 46.28
CA ASP A 152 -10.58 -39.95 46.35
C ASP A 152 -9.83 -40.25 47.68
N SER A 153 -9.44 -39.21 48.42
CA SER A 153 -8.81 -39.31 49.74
C SER A 153 -9.81 -39.27 50.90
N ALA A 154 -11.11 -39.07 50.63
CA ALA A 154 -12.15 -39.15 51.64
C ALA A 154 -12.38 -40.63 52.06
N PRO A 155 -12.21 -41.01 53.34
CA PRO A 155 -12.36 -42.39 53.76
C PRO A 155 -13.79 -42.87 53.55
N SER A 156 -13.95 -43.87 52.67
CA SER A 156 -15.17 -44.63 52.51
C SER A 156 -15.50 -45.46 53.77
N GLY A 157 -16.70 -45.27 54.34
CA GLY A 157 -17.36 -46.15 55.33
C GLY A 157 -16.80 -46.05 56.76
N LEU A 158 -17.56 -45.78 57.83
CA LEU A 158 -18.92 -46.18 58.18
C LEU A 158 -19.14 -47.70 58.08
N ALA A 159 -18.65 -48.43 59.08
CA ALA A 159 -19.34 -49.51 59.82
C ALA A 159 -18.50 -49.94 61.02
#